data_AF-A0A2K0UEY2-F1
#
_entry.id   AF-A0A2K0UEY2-F1
#
_cell.length_a   1.000
_cell.length_b   1.000
_cell.length_c   1.000
_cell.angle_alpha   90.00
_cell.angle_beta   90.00
_cell.angle_gamma   90.00
#
_symmetry.space_group_name_H-M   'P 1'
#
loop_
_entity.id
_entity.type
_entity.pdbx_description
1 polymer ?
#
loop_
_entity_poly.entity_id
_entity_poly.type
_entity_poly.pdbx_seq_one_letter_code
_entity_poly.pdbx_strand_id
1 'polypeptide(L)' 'MANIHLAPEKPKYDGGSWHVEGQLNEHICATALFYYDSDNITEPRLSFRARADR' A
#
# COMPACT_ATOMS: atom_id res chain seq x y z
N MET A 1 0.82 -7.57 -7.30
CA MET A 1 0.31 -6.32 -7.90
C MET A 1 -1.15 -6.18 -7.54
N ALA A 2 -1.58 -5.01 -7.07
CA ALA A 2 -2.95 -4.77 -6.61
C ALA A 2 -3.66 -3.80 -7.57
N ASN A 3 -4.92 -4.07 -7.88
CA ASN A 3 -5.81 -3.20 -8.64
C ASN A 3 -7.01 -2.84 -7.77
N ILE A 4 -7.28 -1.55 -7.64
CA ILE A 4 -8.36 -1.03 -6.79
C ILE A 4 -9.32 -0.28 -7.72
N HIS A 5 -10.57 -0.71 -7.73
CA HIS A 5 -11.63 -0.05 -8.48
C HIS A 5 -12.66 0.50 -7.50
N LEU A 6 -12.87 1.82 -7.56
CA LEU A 6 -13.90 2.51 -6.78
C LEU A 6 -15.12 2.72 -7.68
N ALA A 7 -16.30 2.59 -7.09
CA ALA A 7 -17.58 2.85 -7.76
C ALA A 7 -18.48 3.69 -6.84
N PRO A 8 -19.52 4.36 -7.35
CA PRO A 8 -20.45 5.11 -6.50
C PRO A 8 -21.04 4.28 -5.35
N GLU A 9 -21.29 2.99 -5.57
CA GLU A 9 -21.82 2.05 -4.57
C GLU A 9 -20.74 1.60 -3.56
N LYS A 10 -19.46 1.68 -3.95
CA LYS A 10 -18.30 1.36 -3.12
C LYS A 10 -17.18 2.39 -3.33
N PRO A 11 -17.35 3.62 -2.80
CA PRO A 11 -16.46 4.75 -3.13
C PRO A 11 -15.18 4.77 -2.30
N LYS A 12 -15.00 3.79 -1.40
CA LYS A 12 -13.89 3.76 -0.44
C LYS A 12 -13.16 2.43 -0.49
N TYR A 13 -11.85 2.53 -0.35
CA TYR A 13 -10.94 1.41 -0.13
C TYR A 13 -10.25 1.61 1.21
N ASP A 14 -10.47 0.69 2.15
CA ASP A 14 -9.96 0.81 3.53
C ASP A 14 -8.47 0.46 3.65
N GLY A 15 -7.81 0.16 2.53
CA GLY A 15 -6.42 -0.30 2.50
C GLY A 15 -6.30 -1.82 2.48
N GLY A 16 -5.08 -2.28 2.21
CA GLY A 16 -4.73 -3.69 2.28
C GLY A 16 -4.41 -4.14 3.71
N SER A 17 -4.20 -5.44 3.88
CA SER A 17 -3.66 -5.99 5.13
C SER A 17 -2.28 -5.39 5.42
N TRP A 18 -2.01 -5.08 6.68
CA TRP A 18 -0.66 -4.69 7.10
C TRP A 18 0.32 -5.84 6.87
N HIS A 19 1.41 -5.56 6.18
CA HIS A 19 2.49 -6.51 5.94
C HIS A 19 3.83 -5.78 5.82
N VAL A 20 4.90 -6.55 5.92
CA VAL A 20 6.26 -6.12 5.57
C VAL A 20 6.57 -6.72 4.20
N GLU A 21 7.22 -5.94 3.34
CA GLU A 21 7.65 -6.41 2.04
C GLU A 21 8.84 -7.35 2.23
N GLY A 22 8.62 -8.63 1.91
CA GLY A 22 9.59 -9.71 2.05
C GLY A 22 9.78 -10.26 3.47
N GLN A 23 10.85 -11.04 3.63
CA GLN A 23 11.21 -11.83 4.80
C GLN A 23 12.63 -11.53 5.27
N LEU A 24 12.92 -11.85 6.53
CA LEU A 24 14.20 -11.54 7.17
C LEU A 24 15.42 -12.18 6.47
N ASN A 25 15.22 -13.32 5.81
CA ASN A 25 16.26 -14.08 5.12
C ASN A 25 16.52 -13.60 3.68
N GLU A 26 15.76 -12.65 3.16
CA GLU A 26 15.89 -12.17 1.77
C GLU A 26 16.89 -11.02 1.63
N HIS A 27 17.44 -10.51 2.75
CA HIS A 27 18.42 -9.42 2.78
C HIS A 27 17.98 -8.16 2.00
N ILE A 28 16.68 -7.86 1.98
CA ILE A 28 16.11 -6.70 1.32
C ILE A 28 16.46 -5.43 2.10
N CYS A 29 17.09 -4.45 1.44
CA CYS A 29 17.47 -3.17 2.04
C CYS A 29 16.44 -2.05 1.84
N ALA A 30 15.62 -2.12 0.79
CA ALA A 30 14.60 -1.14 0.47
C ALA A 30 13.49 -1.73 -0.41
N THR A 31 12.28 -1.16 -0.32
CA THR A 31 11.17 -1.42 -1.24
C THR A 31 10.61 -0.10 -1.74
N ALA A 32 10.16 -0.07 -2.99
CA ALA A 32 9.50 1.08 -3.60
C ALA A 32 8.12 0.66 -4.14
N LEU A 33 7.15 1.57 -4.04
CA LEU A 33 5.85 1.42 -4.66
C LEU A 33 5.69 2.47 -5.76
N PHE A 34 5.21 2.03 -6.91
CA PHE A 34 4.93 2.90 -8.06
C PHE A 34 3.48 2.67 -8.50
N TYR A 35 2.68 3.73 -8.48
CA TYR A 35 1.33 3.72 -9.04
C TYR A 35 1.45 3.94 -10.55
N TYR A 36 1.23 2.89 -11.31
CA TYR A 36 1.41 2.92 -12.77
C TYR A 36 0.32 3.73 -13.48
N ASP A 37 -0.89 3.78 -12.91
CA ASP A 37 -2.04 4.49 -13.44
C ASP A 37 -2.97 4.88 -12.28
N SER A 38 -3.65 6.01 -12.42
CA SER A 38 -4.60 6.54 -11.45
C SER A 38 -5.49 7.57 -12.13
N ASP A 39 -6.78 7.28 -12.19
CA ASP A 39 -7.78 8.13 -12.82
C ASP A 39 -9.02 8.24 -11.94
N ASN A 40 -9.64 9.43 -11.93
CA ASN A 40 -10.91 9.71 -11.26
C ASN A 40 -10.98 9.24 -9.78
N ILE A 41 -9.86 9.37 -9.04
CA ILE A 41 -9.78 9.09 -7.61
C ILE A 41 -9.28 10.32 -6.84
N THR A 42 -9.58 10.37 -5.56
CA THR A 42 -8.91 11.31 -4.65
C THR A 42 -7.44 10.93 -4.50
N GLU A 43 -6.61 11.92 -4.13
CA GLU A 43 -5.17 11.71 -3.91
C GLU A 43 -4.89 10.47 -3.01
N PRO A 44 -4.11 9.50 -3.50
CA PRO A 44 -3.81 8.29 -2.75
C PRO A 44 -2.89 8.61 -1.56
N ARG A 45 -3.10 7.91 -0.45
CA ARG A 45 -2.29 8.06 0.76
C ARG A 45 -1.71 6.72 1.17
N LEU A 46 -0.46 6.72 1.62
CA LEU A 46 0.21 5.54 2.15
C LEU A 46 0.57 5.78 3.62
N SER A 47 0.30 4.78 4.44
CA SER A 47 0.64 4.81 5.87
C SER A 47 1.81 3.88 6.12
N PHE A 48 2.82 4.39 6.83
CA PHE A 48 4.00 3.61 7.22
C PHE A 48 3.97 3.30 8.71
N ARG A 49 4.60 2.18 9.09
CA ARG A 49 4.83 1.81 10.47
C ARG A 49 6.29 1.44 10.64
N ALA A 50 6.89 1.90 11.72
CA ALA A 50 8.19 1.43 12.18
C ALA A 50 7.97 0.58 13.43
N ARG A 51 8.84 -0.41 13.65
CA ARG A 51 8.94 -0.99 14.99
C ARG A 51 9.41 0.11 15.94
N ALA A 52 8.64 0.35 17.00
CA ALA A 52 9.12 1.14 18.13
C ALA A 52 9.86 0.19 19.08
N ASP A 53 11.04 0.61 19.54
CA ASP A 53 11.74 -0.09 20.60
C ASP A 53 10.94 0.03 21.91
N ARG A 54 11.03 -0.99 22.76
CA ARG A 54 10.49 -0.98 24.12
C ARG A 54 11.61 -0.78 25.13
#